data_AF-A0A0N1C7M2-F1
#
_entry.id   AF-A0A0N1C7M2-F1
#
_cell.length_a   1.000
_cell.length_b   1.000
_cell.length_c   1.000
_cell.angle_alpha   90.00
_cell.angle_beta   90.00
_cell.angle_gamma   90.00
#
_symmetry.space_group_name_H-M   'P 1'
#
loop_
_entity.id
_entity.type
_entity.pdbx_description
1 polymer ?
#
loop_
_entity_poly.entity_id
_entity_poly.type
_entity_poly.pdbx_seq_one_letter_code
_entity_poly.pdbx_strand_id
1 'polypeptide(L)'
;MRALVGIAVIAGLLASAPANAKGCLDQATLTAARLNEFSMMMMAVNLRCKAIGADMSEGYESMREAHRPAFAAADRRLRHHFSDQKQSFDKYETQMGNRYGGGVTNHANCARFEKVARDLAVKPGAAALGRVVFAMVATARIEGSACPAP
;
A
#
# COMPACT_ATOMS: atom_id res chain seq x y z
N MET A 1 19.91 61.45 12.72
CA MET A 1 20.63 60.16 12.63
C MET A 1 19.67 59.19 11.91
N ARG A 2 19.77 59.00 10.58
CA ARG A 2 20.41 57.84 9.89
C ARG A 2 20.05 56.51 10.58
N ALA A 3 19.41 55.49 9.98
CA ALA A 3 19.24 55.00 8.60
C ALA A 3 17.89 54.21 8.50
N LEU A 4 17.10 54.24 7.43
CA LEU A 4 17.17 53.53 6.13
C LEU A 4 17.20 51.97 6.19
N VAL A 5 16.19 51.36 5.52
CA VAL A 5 16.16 50.01 4.89
C VAL A 5 15.84 48.84 5.84
N GLY A 6 14.90 47.93 5.58
CA GLY A 6 14.10 47.69 4.37
C GLY A 6 12.98 46.68 4.62
N ILE A 7 11.96 46.76 3.77
CA ILE A 7 10.82 45.86 3.65
C ILE A 7 11.30 44.48 3.19
N ALA A 8 10.99 43.43 3.93
CA ALA A 8 11.02 42.06 3.44
C ALA A 8 9.63 41.45 3.66
N VAL A 9 8.78 41.58 2.64
CA VAL A 9 7.56 40.80 2.50
C VAL A 9 7.98 39.33 2.33
N ILE A 10 7.79 38.51 3.36
CA ILE A 10 7.91 37.05 3.25
C ILE A 10 6.62 36.55 2.58
N ALA A 11 6.50 36.82 1.29
CA ALA A 11 5.55 36.18 0.40
C ALA A 11 6.33 35.11 -0.38
N GLY A 12 5.90 33.85 -0.23
CA GLY A 12 6.38 32.76 -1.07
C GLY A 12 7.21 31.72 -0.32
N LEU A 13 6.52 30.87 0.44
CA LEU A 13 6.87 29.45 0.61
C LEU A 13 5.57 28.66 0.90
N LEU A 14 4.49 28.99 0.20
CA LEU A 14 3.53 27.96 -0.16
C LEU A 14 4.22 27.19 -1.28
N ALA A 15 4.98 26.17 -0.89
CA ALA A 15 5.44 25.15 -1.81
C ALA A 15 4.20 24.61 -2.51
N SER A 16 4.01 25.04 -3.76
CA SER A 16 3.12 24.44 -4.71
C SER A 16 3.60 23.01 -4.90
N ALA A 17 3.09 22.10 -4.05
CA ALA A 17 3.09 20.68 -4.38
C ALA A 17 2.53 20.57 -5.80
N PRO A 18 3.21 19.88 -6.73
CA PRO A 18 2.79 19.87 -8.11
C PRO A 18 1.37 19.33 -8.16
N ALA A 19 0.45 20.18 -8.62
CA ALA A 19 -0.90 19.79 -8.95
C ALA A 19 -0.80 18.62 -9.92
N ASN A 20 -1.13 17.42 -9.45
CA ASN A 20 -1.27 16.17 -10.21
C ASN A 20 -0.39 16.14 -11.47
N ALA A 21 0.86 15.68 -11.34
CA ALA A 21 1.66 15.36 -12.52
C ALA A 21 0.88 14.34 -13.35
N LYS A 22 0.19 14.80 -14.39
CA LYS A 22 -0.75 14.07 -15.27
C LYS A 22 -0.07 12.99 -16.13
N GLY A 23 1.04 12.42 -15.67
CA GLY A 23 1.81 11.41 -16.39
C GLY A 23 2.74 10.56 -15.53
N CYS A 24 2.73 10.69 -14.20
CA CYS A 24 3.54 9.85 -13.32
C CYS A 24 2.84 9.54 -11.99
N LEU A 25 3.23 8.43 -11.38
CA LEU A 25 2.72 7.94 -10.10
C LEU A 25 3.43 8.67 -8.95
N ASP A 26 2.67 9.41 -8.15
CA ASP A 26 3.18 9.97 -6.90
C ASP A 26 3.40 8.90 -5.83
N GLN A 27 4.16 9.27 -4.80
CA GLN A 27 4.56 8.36 -3.73
C GLN A 27 3.36 7.82 -2.92
N ALA A 28 2.27 8.60 -2.82
CA ALA A 28 1.07 8.16 -2.13
C ALA A 28 0.35 7.04 -2.90
N THR A 29 0.26 7.17 -4.22
CA THR A 29 -0.29 6.14 -5.12
C THR A 29 0.58 4.90 -5.13
N LEU A 30 1.91 5.04 -5.18
CA LEU A 30 2.83 3.90 -5.06
C LEU A 30 2.70 3.19 -3.71
N THR A 31 2.54 3.94 -2.62
CA THR A 31 2.34 3.37 -1.28
C THR A 31 0.99 2.65 -1.18
N ALA A 32 -0.07 3.23 -1.74
CA ALA A 32 -1.39 2.59 -1.80
C ALA A 32 -1.35 1.28 -2.60
N ALA A 33 -0.65 1.27 -3.74
CA ALA A 33 -0.46 0.06 -4.55
C ALA A 33 0.29 -1.04 -3.76
N ARG A 34 1.35 -0.71 -3.01
CA ARG A 34 2.03 -1.68 -2.14
C ARG A 34 1.12 -2.25 -1.06
N LEU A 35 0.29 -1.41 -0.44
CA LEU A 35 -0.66 -1.83 0.60
C LEU A 35 -1.72 -2.78 0.05
N ASN A 36 -2.28 -2.47 -1.14
CA ASN A 36 -3.24 -3.35 -1.80
C ASN A 36 -2.59 -4.68 -2.21
N GLU A 37 -1.41 -4.63 -2.82
CA GLU A 37 -0.64 -5.82 -3.20
C GLU A 37 -0.31 -6.72 -1.99
N PHE A 38 0.09 -6.12 -0.87
CA PHE A 38 0.28 -6.85 0.39
C PHE A 38 -1.01 -7.50 0.89
N SER A 39 -2.13 -6.76 0.87
CA SER A 39 -3.43 -7.30 1.30
C SER A 39 -3.87 -8.49 0.43
N MET A 40 -3.73 -8.38 -0.90
CA MET A 40 -4.04 -9.45 -1.84
C MET A 40 -3.14 -10.68 -1.61
N MET A 41 -1.84 -10.46 -1.38
CA MET A 41 -0.90 -11.53 -1.05
C MET A 41 -1.30 -12.25 0.24
N MET A 42 -1.60 -11.53 1.32
CA MET A 42 -1.98 -12.13 2.60
C MET A 42 -3.30 -12.92 2.49
N MET A 43 -4.28 -12.39 1.76
CA MET A 43 -5.53 -13.09 1.46
C MET A 43 -5.28 -14.40 0.71
N ALA A 44 -4.47 -14.37 -0.35
CA ALA A 44 -4.17 -15.55 -1.15
C ALA A 44 -3.35 -16.58 -0.37
N VAL A 45 -2.43 -16.16 0.50
CA VAL A 45 -1.73 -17.06 1.44
C VAL A 45 -2.73 -17.74 2.37
N ASN A 46 -3.63 -16.97 3.01
CA ASN A 46 -4.63 -17.51 3.92
C ASN A 46 -5.49 -18.61 3.24
N LEU A 47 -5.99 -18.34 2.04
CA LEU A 47 -6.79 -19.31 1.25
C LEU A 47 -6.01 -20.59 0.94
N ARG A 48 -4.74 -20.47 0.53
CA ARG A 48 -3.88 -21.62 0.20
C ARG A 48 -3.53 -22.44 1.45
N CYS A 49 -3.27 -21.77 2.57
CA CYS A 49 -2.98 -22.45 3.84
C CYS A 49 -4.20 -23.23 4.32
N LYS A 50 -5.38 -22.62 4.25
CA LYS A 50 -6.64 -23.31 4.53
C LYS A 50 -6.85 -24.55 3.65
N ALA A 51 -6.50 -24.49 2.37
CA ALA A 51 -6.62 -25.62 1.44
C ALA A 51 -5.74 -26.84 1.80
N ILE A 52 -4.68 -26.66 2.60
CA ILE A 52 -3.81 -27.74 3.07
C ILE A 52 -4.01 -28.09 4.56
N GLY A 53 -5.04 -27.53 5.21
CA GLY A 53 -5.35 -27.78 6.62
C GLY A 53 -4.59 -26.91 7.63
N ALA A 54 -3.84 -25.90 7.18
CA ALA A 54 -3.18 -24.93 8.06
C ALA A 54 -4.09 -23.70 8.24
N ASP A 55 -4.62 -23.48 9.45
CA ASP A 55 -5.48 -22.33 9.72
C ASP A 55 -4.65 -21.08 10.09
N MET A 56 -4.90 -20.02 9.35
CA MET A 56 -4.31 -18.70 9.52
C MET A 56 -5.38 -17.59 9.67
N SER A 57 -6.65 -17.99 9.74
CA SER A 57 -7.78 -17.07 9.60
C SER A 57 -7.80 -16.06 10.75
N GLU A 58 -7.54 -16.50 11.97
CA GLU A 58 -7.54 -15.63 13.15
C GLU A 58 -6.48 -14.53 13.06
N GLY A 59 -5.22 -14.88 12.76
CA GLY A 59 -4.14 -13.91 12.61
C GLY A 59 -4.37 -12.96 11.44
N TYR A 60 -4.83 -13.49 10.30
CA TYR A 60 -5.16 -12.71 9.12
C TYR A 60 -6.27 -11.68 9.38
N GLU A 61 -7.40 -12.09 9.96
CA GLU A 61 -8.51 -11.17 10.23
C GLU A 61 -8.16 -10.15 11.31
N SER A 62 -7.43 -10.55 12.36
CA SER A 62 -6.97 -9.63 13.40
C SER A 62 -6.03 -8.55 12.84
N MET A 63 -5.14 -8.92 11.91
CA MET A 63 -4.28 -7.97 11.20
C MET A 63 -5.08 -7.03 10.30
N ARG A 64 -6.08 -7.55 9.59
CA ARG A 64 -6.96 -6.72 8.75
C ARG A 64 -7.76 -5.72 9.57
N GLU A 65 -8.30 -6.12 10.70
CA GLU A 65 -9.05 -5.21 11.56
C GLU A 65 -8.14 -4.13 12.17
N ALA A 66 -6.99 -4.53 12.72
CA ALA A 66 -6.03 -3.61 13.32
C ALA A 66 -5.53 -2.52 12.35
N HIS A 67 -5.49 -2.83 11.05
CA HIS A 67 -5.00 -1.93 10.00
C HIS A 67 -6.08 -1.51 8.99
N ARG A 68 -7.37 -1.73 9.32
CA ARG A 68 -8.51 -1.44 8.45
C ARG A 68 -8.50 0.00 7.89
N PRO A 69 -8.19 1.06 8.67
CA PRO A 69 -8.13 2.41 8.13
C PRO A 69 -7.08 2.59 7.03
N ALA A 70 -5.92 1.93 7.16
CA ALA A 70 -4.83 2.02 6.19
C ALA A 70 -5.19 1.32 4.88
N PHE A 71 -5.73 0.10 4.96
CA PHE A 71 -6.20 -0.63 3.78
C PHE A 71 -7.34 0.11 3.07
N ALA A 72 -8.29 0.67 3.82
CA ALA A 72 -9.39 1.44 3.25
C ALA A 72 -8.91 2.74 2.56
N ALA A 73 -7.91 3.42 3.14
CA ALA A 73 -7.31 4.60 2.52
C ALA A 73 -6.58 4.25 1.21
N ALA A 74 -5.85 3.14 1.19
CA ALA A 74 -5.18 2.64 -0.01
C ALA A 74 -6.18 2.28 -1.12
N ASP A 75 -7.25 1.55 -0.81
CA ASP A 75 -8.32 1.21 -1.76
C ASP A 75 -8.96 2.47 -2.37
N ARG A 76 -9.36 3.44 -1.54
CA ARG A 76 -9.93 4.72 -2.04
C ARG A 76 -8.96 5.46 -2.97
N ARG A 77 -7.68 5.48 -2.62
CA ARG A 77 -6.65 6.14 -3.43
C ARG A 77 -6.50 5.47 -4.79
N LEU A 78 -6.48 4.13 -4.84
CA LEU A 78 -6.38 3.39 -6.08
C LEU A 78 -7.64 3.54 -6.93
N ARG A 79 -8.84 3.42 -6.36
CA ARG A 79 -10.09 3.67 -7.10
C ARG A 79 -10.13 5.07 -7.70
N HIS A 80 -9.64 6.07 -6.98
CA HIS A 80 -9.51 7.41 -7.51
C HIS A 80 -8.46 7.49 -8.63
N HIS A 81 -7.31 6.84 -8.49
CA HIS A 81 -6.30 6.79 -9.55
C HIS A 81 -6.83 6.16 -10.85
N PHE A 82 -7.63 5.11 -10.73
CA PHE A 82 -8.21 4.37 -11.85
C PHE A 82 -9.57 4.93 -12.32
N SER A 83 -10.05 6.05 -11.78
CA SER A 83 -11.42 6.54 -12.05
C SER A 83 -11.68 6.91 -13.50
N ASP A 84 -10.64 7.33 -14.21
CA ASP A 84 -10.75 7.88 -15.57
C ASP A 84 -10.87 6.79 -16.64
N GLN A 85 -10.57 5.53 -16.29
CA GLN A 85 -10.59 4.39 -17.20
C GLN A 85 -11.53 3.30 -16.68
N LYS A 86 -12.64 3.08 -17.40
CA LYS A 86 -13.59 2.00 -17.07
C LYS A 86 -12.87 0.65 -16.97
N GLN A 87 -13.19 -0.13 -15.94
CA GLN A 87 -12.65 -1.48 -15.68
C GLN A 87 -11.14 -1.55 -15.41
N SER A 88 -10.41 -0.43 -15.37
CA SER A 88 -8.96 -0.45 -15.13
C SER A 88 -8.61 -0.94 -13.73
N PHE A 89 -9.39 -0.51 -12.72
CA PHE A 89 -9.27 -1.01 -11.36
C PHE A 89 -9.55 -2.51 -11.26
N ASP A 90 -10.62 -3.00 -11.90
CA ASP A 90 -10.98 -4.43 -11.88
C ASP A 90 -9.91 -5.30 -12.56
N LYS A 91 -9.33 -4.80 -13.67
CA LYS A 91 -8.19 -5.44 -14.34
C LYS A 91 -6.97 -5.49 -13.43
N TYR A 92 -6.66 -4.39 -12.75
CA TYR A 92 -5.59 -4.33 -11.76
C TYR A 92 -5.80 -5.36 -10.63
N GLU A 93 -6.99 -5.43 -10.04
CA GLU A 93 -7.31 -6.42 -8.99
C GLU A 93 -7.23 -7.86 -9.52
N THR A 94 -7.71 -8.10 -10.74
CA THR A 94 -7.62 -9.42 -11.39
C THR A 94 -6.17 -9.86 -11.60
N GLN A 95 -5.30 -8.93 -12.06
CA GLN A 95 -3.87 -9.22 -12.20
C GLN A 95 -3.22 -9.56 -10.86
N MET A 96 -3.56 -8.84 -9.79
CA MET A 96 -3.07 -9.15 -8.43
C MET A 96 -3.57 -10.52 -7.97
N GLY A 97 -4.87 -10.81 -8.15
CA GLY A 97 -5.45 -12.10 -7.80
C GLY A 97 -4.78 -13.28 -8.52
N ASN A 98 -4.60 -13.17 -9.83
CA ASN A 98 -3.92 -14.19 -10.65
C ASN A 98 -2.47 -14.41 -10.20
N ARG A 99 -1.77 -13.34 -9.81
CA ARG A 99 -0.38 -13.43 -9.37
C ARG A 99 -0.22 -14.17 -8.06
N TYR A 100 -1.06 -13.88 -7.07
CA TYR A 100 -0.92 -14.46 -5.73
C TYR A 100 -1.71 -15.75 -5.52
N GLY A 101 -2.71 -16.04 -6.36
CA GLY A 101 -3.58 -17.20 -6.24
C GLY A 101 -2.90 -18.55 -6.49
N GLY A 102 -1.90 -18.60 -7.39
CA GLY A 102 -1.29 -19.86 -7.84
C GLY A 102 -0.01 -20.31 -7.13
N GLY A 103 0.41 -19.65 -6.04
CA GLY A 103 1.70 -19.93 -5.41
C GLY A 103 1.78 -21.27 -4.66
N VAL A 104 2.93 -21.95 -4.71
CA VAL A 104 3.20 -23.15 -3.87
C VAL A 104 3.11 -22.78 -2.38
N THR A 105 2.47 -23.63 -1.59
CA THR A 105 2.39 -23.48 -0.13
C THR A 105 2.75 -24.77 0.59
N ASN A 106 3.14 -24.64 1.86
CA ASN A 106 3.38 -25.74 2.79
C ASN A 106 3.21 -25.22 4.23
N HIS A 107 3.15 -26.12 5.21
CA HIS A 107 2.95 -25.76 6.63
C HIS A 107 3.98 -24.77 7.16
N ALA A 108 5.25 -24.89 6.77
CA ALA A 108 6.30 -23.97 7.21
C ALA A 108 6.11 -22.55 6.64
N ASN A 109 5.66 -22.43 5.39
CA ASN A 109 5.29 -21.15 4.79
C ASN A 109 4.08 -20.54 5.52
N CYS A 110 3.04 -21.33 5.78
CA CYS A 110 1.86 -20.88 6.49
C CYS A 110 2.21 -20.34 7.88
N ALA A 111 3.00 -21.09 8.67
CA ALA A 111 3.46 -20.65 9.98
C ALA A 111 4.23 -19.31 9.93
N ARG A 112 5.04 -19.09 8.89
CA ARG A 112 5.78 -17.82 8.70
C ARG A 112 4.84 -16.64 8.44
N PHE A 113 3.91 -16.78 7.51
CA PHE A 113 2.96 -15.70 7.21
C PHE A 113 1.97 -15.46 8.35
N GLU A 114 1.60 -16.51 9.08
CA GLU A 114 0.76 -16.40 10.27
C GLU A 114 1.48 -15.61 11.37
N LYS A 115 2.77 -15.86 11.56
CA LYS A 115 3.59 -15.03 12.46
C LYS A 115 3.58 -13.56 12.03
N VAL A 116 3.72 -13.27 10.73
CA VAL A 116 3.65 -11.89 10.21
C VAL A 116 2.28 -11.26 10.50
N ALA A 117 1.19 -12.01 10.27
CA ALA A 117 -0.16 -11.52 10.54
C ALA A 117 -0.35 -11.21 12.03
N ARG A 118 0.02 -12.13 12.93
CA ARG A 118 -0.07 -11.92 14.38
C ARG A 118 0.81 -10.77 14.87
N ASP A 119 2.04 -10.67 14.38
CA ASP A 119 2.96 -9.57 14.73
C ASP A 119 2.39 -8.20 14.34
N LEU A 120 1.68 -8.12 13.19
CA LEU A 120 1.02 -6.90 12.74
C LEU A 120 -0.28 -6.61 13.50
N ALA A 121 -1.03 -7.64 13.89
CA ALA A 121 -2.26 -7.50 14.66
C ALA A 121 -2.03 -6.82 16.01
N VAL A 122 -0.92 -7.16 16.70
CA VAL A 122 -0.57 -6.58 18.01
C VAL A 122 0.24 -5.29 17.92
N LYS A 123 0.60 -4.84 16.71
CA LYS A 123 1.34 -3.59 16.46
C LYS A 123 0.53 -2.68 15.53
N PRO A 124 -0.55 -2.05 16.05
CA PRO A 124 -1.34 -1.15 15.24
C PRO A 124 -0.51 0.06 14.81
N GLY A 125 -0.89 0.65 13.67
CA GLY A 125 -0.31 1.90 13.19
C GLY A 125 0.48 1.79 11.89
N ALA A 126 0.45 2.88 11.12
CA ALA A 126 0.96 2.96 9.76
C ALA A 126 2.47 2.67 9.65
N ALA A 127 3.27 3.02 10.66
CA ALA A 127 4.71 2.79 10.64
C ALA A 127 5.10 1.30 10.78
N ALA A 128 4.37 0.54 11.60
CA ALA A 128 4.60 -0.90 11.73
C ALA A 128 4.20 -1.64 10.45
N LEU A 129 3.01 -1.34 9.94
CA LEU A 129 2.50 -1.86 8.68
C LEU A 129 3.42 -1.51 7.51
N GLY A 130 3.81 -0.23 7.39
CA GLY A 130 4.68 0.27 6.33
C GLY A 130 6.01 -0.47 6.27
N ARG A 131 6.68 -0.71 7.40
CA ARG A 131 7.94 -1.47 7.41
C ARG A 131 7.79 -2.86 6.80
N VAL A 132 6.74 -3.59 7.17
CA VAL A 132 6.49 -4.94 6.64
C VAL A 132 6.11 -4.89 5.16
N VAL A 133 5.19 -4.00 4.80
CA VAL A 133 4.70 -3.84 3.43
C VAL A 133 5.83 -3.49 2.47
N PHE A 134 6.69 -2.53 2.82
CA PHE A 134 7.81 -2.13 1.96
C PHE A 134 8.90 -3.20 1.88
N ALA A 135 9.06 -4.03 2.91
CA ALA A 135 9.99 -5.17 2.87
C ALA A 135 9.47 -6.31 1.98
N MET A 136 8.16 -6.56 1.99
CA MET A 136 7.54 -7.66 1.22
C MET A 136 7.16 -7.27 -0.20
N VAL A 137 6.88 -5.98 -0.44
CA VAL A 137 6.51 -5.41 -1.73
C VAL A 137 7.48 -4.27 -2.07
N ALA A 138 8.69 -4.65 -2.51
CA ALA A 138 9.75 -3.70 -2.84
C ALA A 138 9.31 -2.71 -3.93
N THR A 139 8.72 -3.23 -5.01
CA THR A 139 8.21 -2.44 -6.13
C THR A 139 6.71 -2.67 -6.26
N ALA A 140 5.95 -1.59 -6.14
CA ALA A 140 4.50 -1.63 -6.35
C ALA A 140 4.20 -2.01 -7.79
N ARG A 141 3.35 -3.01 -8.01
CA ARG A 141 2.92 -3.39 -9.35
C ARG A 141 1.70 -2.58 -9.78
N ILE A 142 1.94 -1.42 -10.36
CA ILE A 142 0.91 -0.53 -10.91
C ILE A 142 1.43 0.07 -12.22
N GLU A 143 0.57 0.22 -13.21
CA GLU A 143 0.96 0.76 -14.52
C GLU A 143 1.29 2.25 -14.42
N GLY A 144 2.37 2.68 -15.08
CA GLY A 144 2.87 4.05 -15.06
C GLY A 144 4.27 4.17 -14.46
N SER A 145 4.97 5.27 -14.77
CA SER A 145 6.29 5.58 -14.20
C SER A 145 6.15 6.38 -12.90
N ALA A 146 7.05 6.15 -11.94
CA ALA A 146 7.13 6.98 -10.74
C ALA A 146 7.57 8.41 -11.10
N CYS A 147 7.05 9.40 -10.36
CA CYS A 147 7.54 10.76 -10.50
C CYS A 147 9.00 10.87 -10.01
N PRO A 148 9.84 11.72 -10.63
CA PRO A 148 11.19 11.98 -10.13
C PRO A 148 11.14 12.50 -8.69
N ALA A 149 12.13 12.13 -7.89
CA ALA A 149 12.31 12.71 -6.56
C ALA A 149 12.54 14.23 -6.69
N PRO A 150 11.99 15.03 -5.76
CA PRO A 150 12.20 16.49 -5.76
C PRO A 150 13.67 16.86 -5.58
#